data_AF-A0A4Q7CJ24-F1
#
_entry.id   AF-A0A4Q7CJ24-F1
#
_cell.length_a   1.000
_cell.length_b   1.000
_cell.length_c   1.000
_cell.angle_alpha   90.00
_cell.angle_beta   90.00
_cell.angle_gamma   90.00
#
_symmetry.space_group_name_H-M   'P 1'
#
loop_
_entity.id
_entity.type
_entity.pdbx_description
1 polymer ?
#
loop_
_entity_poly.entity_id
_entity_poly.type
_entity_poly.pdbx_seq_one_letter_code
_entity_poly.pdbx_strand_id
1 'polypeptide(L)'
;LDEQHWVIGGASSNGAVALDWASQTIFAEERQQAIQNGTNLYDPIMAQIATVPAGANGLLFHPYLLGERAPLWNAEASASFIGLRKNHHAGHLARAVVE
;
A
#
# COMPACT_ATOMS: atom_id res chain seq x y z
N LEU A 1 6.07 -31.08 4.36
CA LEU A 1 5.22 -31.00 5.57
C LEU A 1 5.11 -32.37 6.20
N ASP A 2 4.87 -33.41 5.42
CA ASP A 2 5.32 -34.81 5.52
C ASP A 2 4.49 -35.58 4.47
N GLU A 3 4.41 -36.90 4.50
CA GLU A 3 3.57 -37.67 3.57
C GLU A 3 2.06 -37.45 3.77
N GLN A 4 1.65 -36.87 4.90
CA GLN A 4 0.26 -36.66 5.29
C GLN A 4 -0.17 -35.18 5.21
N HIS A 5 0.79 -34.25 5.17
CA HIS A 5 0.53 -32.82 5.23
C HIS A 5 1.13 -32.07 4.03
N TRP A 6 0.36 -31.12 3.50
CA TRP A 6 0.73 -30.27 2.36
C TRP A 6 0.58 -28.80 2.75
N VAL A 7 1.43 -27.91 2.21
CA VAL A 7 1.24 -26.46 2.29
C VAL A 7 0.77 -25.95 0.94
N ILE A 8 -0.28 -25.14 1.00
CA ILE A 8 -0.76 -24.35 -0.11
C ILE A 8 -0.35 -22.91 0.18
N GLY A 9 0.31 -22.26 -0.78
CA GLY A 9 0.74 -20.87 -0.67
C GLY A 9 0.35 -20.08 -1.90
N GLY A 10 -0.06 -18.83 -1.69
CA GLY A 10 -0.17 -17.81 -2.73
C GLY A 10 0.87 -16.74 -2.48
N ALA A 11 1.69 -16.42 -3.47
CA ALA A 11 2.61 -15.30 -3.38
C ALA A 11 1.93 -14.03 -3.90
N SER A 12 2.12 -12.90 -3.21
CA SER A 12 1.86 -11.57 -3.77
C SER A 12 3.18 -10.85 -3.97
N SER A 13 3.29 -10.09 -5.07
CA SER A 13 4.46 -9.23 -5.36
C SER A 13 4.35 -7.85 -4.71
N ASN A 14 3.18 -7.50 -4.19
CA ASN A 14 2.81 -6.11 -4.03
C ASN A 14 2.91 -5.58 -2.58
N GLY A 15 3.23 -6.42 -1.60
CA GLY A 15 3.20 -6.06 -0.17
C GLY A 15 4.00 -4.79 0.18
N ALA A 16 5.32 -4.91 0.36
CA ALA A 16 6.14 -3.74 0.69
C ALA A 16 6.26 -2.74 -0.47
N VAL A 17 6.14 -3.22 -1.71
CA VAL A 17 6.23 -2.38 -2.93
C VAL A 17 5.13 -1.33 -2.97
N ALA A 18 3.92 -1.63 -2.50
CA ALA A 18 2.83 -0.67 -2.50
C ALA A 18 3.11 0.54 -1.58
N LEU A 19 3.65 0.30 -0.38
CA LEU A 19 4.03 1.37 0.53
C LEU A 19 5.22 2.19 0.02
N ASP A 20 6.23 1.53 -0.56
CA ASP A 20 7.36 2.23 -1.17
C ASP A 20 6.93 3.09 -2.37
N TRP A 21 6.06 2.56 -3.23
CA TRP A 21 5.44 3.32 -4.32
C TRP A 21 4.69 4.55 -3.79
N ALA A 22 3.86 4.40 -2.75
CA ALA A 22 3.15 5.53 -2.16
C ALA A 22 4.11 6.57 -1.59
N SER A 23 5.20 6.13 -0.95
CA SER A 23 6.26 7.01 -0.44
C SER A 23 6.92 7.83 -1.56
N GLN A 24 7.18 7.21 -2.71
CA GLN A 24 7.85 7.87 -3.84
C GLN A 24 6.92 8.76 -4.67
N THR A 25 5.62 8.51 -4.66
CA THR A 25 4.66 9.18 -5.55
C THR A 25 3.74 10.14 -4.81
N ILE A 26 2.97 9.64 -3.85
CA ILE A 26 1.97 10.42 -3.10
C ILE A 26 2.67 11.30 -2.05
N PHE A 27 3.77 10.82 -1.47
CA PHE A 27 4.52 11.48 -0.39
C PHE A 27 5.94 11.87 -0.79
N ALA A 28 6.14 12.21 -2.07
CA ALA A 28 7.46 12.50 -2.61
C ALA A 28 8.16 13.66 -1.86
N GLU A 29 7.41 14.68 -1.46
CA GLU A 29 7.92 15.83 -0.72
C GLU A 29 8.32 15.45 0.71
N GLU A 30 7.45 14.75 1.44
CA GLU A 30 7.74 14.27 2.80
C GLU A 30 8.93 13.31 2.80
N ARG A 31 9.02 12.43 1.79
CA ARG A 31 10.18 11.55 1.58
C ARG A 31 11.46 12.36 1.35
N GLN A 32 11.40 13.40 0.52
CA GLN A 32 12.56 14.23 0.22
C GLN A 32 13.03 15.02 1.45
N GLN A 33 12.09 15.51 2.27
CA GLN A 33 12.40 16.15 3.55
C GLN A 33 13.03 15.15 4.53
N ALA A 34 12.51 13.92 4.62
CA ALA A 34 13.09 12.89 5.46
C ALA A 34 14.53 12.55 5.05
N ILE A 35 14.83 12.51 3.75
CA ILE A 35 16.20 12.35 3.23
C ILE A 35 17.09 13.51 3.67
N GLN A 36 16.64 14.75 3.52
CA GLN A 36 17.42 15.94 3.91
C GLN A 36 17.70 15.99 5.40
N ASN A 37 16.74 15.53 6.21
CA ASN A 37 16.84 15.54 7.67
C ASN A 37 17.55 14.29 8.23
N GLY A 38 17.89 13.30 7.40
CA GLY A 38 18.49 12.04 7.83
C GLY A 38 17.56 11.18 8.71
N THR A 39 16.25 11.35 8.56
CA THR A 39 15.23 10.62 9.33
C THR A 39 14.65 9.44 8.54
N ASN A 40 13.88 8.57 9.19
CA ASN A 40 13.21 7.46 8.51
C ASN A 40 12.21 7.99 7.46
N LEU A 41 12.24 7.40 6.27
CA LEU A 41 11.44 7.79 5.10
C LEU A 41 9.94 7.58 5.30
N TYR A 42 9.55 6.67 6.19
CA TYR A 42 8.16 6.25 6.39
C TYR A 42 7.50 6.92 7.59
N ASP A 43 8.27 7.46 8.54
CA ASP A 43 7.74 8.14 9.73
C ASP A 43 6.71 9.24 9.40
N PRO A 44 6.95 10.17 8.45
CA PRO A 44 5.96 11.19 8.13
C PRO A 44 4.68 10.59 7.51
N ILE A 45 4.79 9.49 6.77
CA ILE A 45 3.65 8.79 6.16
C ILE A 45 2.84 8.08 7.25
N MET A 46 3.51 7.37 8.16
CA MET A 46 2.89 6.68 9.30
C MET A 46 2.18 7.67 10.24
N ALA A 47 2.76 8.86 10.44
CA ALA A 47 2.12 9.92 11.20
C ALA A 47 0.78 10.36 10.57
N GLN A 48 0.70 10.48 9.24
CA GLN A 48 -0.56 10.79 8.56
C GLN A 48 -1.57 9.63 8.63
N ILE A 49 -1.13 8.39 8.43
CA ILE A 49 -1.97 7.19 8.55
C ILE A 49 -2.63 7.11 9.93
N ALA A 50 -1.89 7.46 10.99
CA ALA A 50 -2.37 7.43 12.37
C ALA A 50 -3.52 8.41 12.64
N THR A 51 -3.67 9.47 11.82
CA THR A 51 -4.77 10.43 11.94
C THR A 51 -6.06 9.97 11.25
N VAL A 52 -5.98 8.95 10.40
CA VAL A 52 -7.13 8.42 9.65
C VAL A 52 -7.65 7.17 10.35
N PRO A 53 -8.98 7.05 10.58
CA PRO A 53 -9.55 5.84 11.18
C PRO A 53 -9.39 4.62 10.26
N ALA A 54 -9.53 3.42 10.85
CA ALA A 54 -9.52 2.18 10.08
C ALA A 54 -10.58 2.15 8.98
N GLY A 55 -10.26 1.52 7.85
CA GLY A 55 -11.11 1.45 6.66
C GLY A 55 -11.01 2.68 5.76
N ALA A 56 -10.06 3.60 6.02
CA ALA A 56 -9.77 4.80 5.21
C ALA A 56 -11.01 5.61 4.78
N ASN A 57 -12.05 5.67 5.62
CA ASN A 57 -13.35 6.27 5.30
C ASN A 57 -13.97 5.71 3.99
N GLY A 58 -13.89 4.39 3.82
CA GLY A 58 -14.45 3.65 2.69
C GLY A 58 -13.63 3.70 1.40
N LEU A 59 -12.40 4.22 1.45
CA LEU A 59 -11.46 4.16 0.32
C LEU A 59 -10.75 2.81 0.31
N LEU A 60 -10.83 2.08 -0.80
CA LEU A 60 -10.14 0.81 -0.99
C LEU A 60 -9.00 0.96 -1.98
N PHE A 61 -7.90 0.22 -1.75
CA PHE A 61 -6.80 0.11 -2.69
C PHE A 61 -6.64 -1.36 -3.13
N HIS A 62 -6.67 -1.59 -4.44
CA HIS A 62 -6.21 -2.85 -4.99
C HIS A 62 -4.70 -2.77 -5.24
N PRO A 63 -3.89 -3.67 -4.69
CA PRO A 63 -2.44 -3.48 -4.64
C PRO A 63 -1.70 -3.92 -5.90
N TYR A 64 -2.38 -4.17 -7.03
CA TYR A 64 -1.80 -4.85 -8.21
C TYR A 64 -0.84 -3.97 -9.05
N LEU A 65 0.08 -3.25 -8.42
CA LEU A 65 1.07 -2.40 -9.09
C LEU A 65 2.00 -3.20 -10.02
N LEU A 66 2.30 -4.45 -9.66
CA LEU A 66 3.15 -5.36 -10.43
C LEU A 66 2.35 -6.54 -11.01
N GLY A 67 1.06 -6.35 -11.31
CA GLY A 67 0.13 -7.44 -11.59
C GLY A 67 -0.20 -8.24 -10.32
N GLU A 68 -0.85 -9.39 -10.46
CA GLU A 68 -1.15 -10.27 -9.33
C GLU A 68 -0.84 -11.74 -9.63
N ARG A 69 -0.06 -12.36 -8.75
CA ARG A 69 0.32 -13.77 -8.82
C ARG A 69 -0.73 -14.67 -8.15
N ALA A 70 -1.36 -14.22 -7.07
CA ALA A 70 -2.45 -14.95 -6.44
C ALA A 70 -3.39 -13.97 -5.70
N PRO A 71 -4.71 -14.19 -5.70
CA PRO A 71 -5.43 -15.33 -6.28
C PRO A 71 -5.92 -15.08 -7.71
N LEU A 72 -5.48 -14.00 -8.37
CA LEU A 72 -6.01 -13.64 -9.69
C LEU A 72 -5.21 -14.24 -10.85
N TRP A 73 -3.94 -14.59 -10.63
CA TRP A 73 -3.01 -15.06 -11.67
C TRP A 73 -3.06 -14.20 -12.95
N ASN A 74 -3.08 -12.89 -12.78
CA ASN A 74 -3.24 -11.92 -13.86
C ASN A 74 -2.07 -10.92 -13.85
N ALA A 75 -1.17 -11.07 -14.81
CA ALA A 75 -0.02 -10.17 -14.98
C ALA A 75 -0.43 -8.77 -15.47
N GLU A 76 -1.61 -8.62 -16.05
CA GLU A 76 -2.14 -7.34 -16.56
C GLU A 76 -3.04 -6.63 -15.54
N ALA A 77 -3.24 -7.21 -14.36
CA ALA A 77 -3.96 -6.54 -13.28
C ALA A 77 -3.24 -5.23 -12.90
N SER A 78 -4.02 -4.18 -12.62
CA SER A 78 -3.50 -2.87 -12.27
C SER A 78 -4.04 -2.40 -10.93
N ALA A 79 -3.23 -1.60 -10.24
CA ALA A 79 -3.65 -0.99 -9.00
C ALA A 79 -4.80 0.00 -9.23
N SER A 80 -5.70 0.10 -8.25
CA SER A 80 -6.83 1.02 -8.33
C SER A 80 -7.25 1.52 -6.95
N PHE A 81 -7.71 2.77 -6.91
CA PHE A 81 -8.45 3.28 -5.77
C PHE A 81 -9.94 3.21 -6.08
N ILE A 82 -10.72 2.59 -5.19
CA ILE A 82 -12.17 2.45 -5.34
C ILE A 82 -12.86 3.21 -4.21
N GLY A 83 -13.82 4.05 -4.58
CA GLY A 83 -14.60 4.86 -3.63
C GLY A 83 -14.00 6.24 -3.31
N LEU A 84 -13.03 6.72 -4.11
CA LEU A 84 -12.42 8.04 -3.93
C LEU A 84 -13.45 9.18 -3.94
N ARG A 85 -13.35 10.09 -2.98
CA ARG A 85 -14.22 11.25 -2.78
C ARG A 85 -13.41 12.49 -2.41
N LYS A 86 -14.04 13.67 -2.55
CA LYS A 86 -13.42 14.98 -2.27
C LYS A 86 -12.83 15.12 -0.85
N ASN A 87 -13.40 14.42 0.13
CA ASN A 87 -12.94 14.47 1.53
C ASN A 87 -11.73 13.57 1.80
N HIS A 88 -11.33 12.71 0.86
CA HIS A 88 -10.09 11.95 0.99
C HIS A 88 -8.88 12.84 0.71
N HIS A 89 -7.82 12.61 1.46
CA HIS A 89 -6.54 13.32 1.37
C HIS A 89 -5.39 12.31 1.42
N ALA A 90 -4.13 12.76 1.29
CA ALA A 90 -2.96 11.88 1.22
C ALA A 90 -2.94 10.80 2.33
N GLY A 91 -3.14 11.17 3.60
CA GLY A 91 -3.29 10.19 4.69
C GLY A 91 -4.37 9.10 4.48
N HIS A 92 -5.50 9.39 3.82
CA HIS A 92 -6.50 8.36 3.48
C HIS A 92 -5.98 7.41 2.41
N LEU A 93 -5.29 7.93 1.40
CA LEU A 93 -4.68 7.11 0.35
C LEU A 93 -3.61 6.19 0.96
N ALA A 94 -2.76 6.72 1.85
CA ALA A 94 -1.77 5.93 2.57
C ALA A 94 -2.39 4.86 3.45
N ARG A 95 -3.46 5.20 4.18
CA ARG A 95 -4.20 4.25 5.01
C ARG A 95 -4.74 3.10 4.17
N ALA A 96 -5.36 3.41 3.03
CA ALA A 96 -5.89 2.40 2.11
C ALA A 96 -4.79 1.53 1.50
N VAL A 97 -3.58 2.08 1.26
CA VAL A 97 -2.44 1.30 0.73
C VAL A 97 -1.85 0.33 1.76
N VAL A 98 -1.91 0.67 3.05
CA VAL A 98 -1.35 -0.15 4.14
C VAL A 98 -2.32 -1.22 4.64
N GLU A 99 -3.63 -0.96 4.56
CA GLU A 99 -4.69 -1.92 4.92
C GLU A 99 -4.81 -3.09 3.92
#